data_AF-A0A3D5US35-F1
#
_entry.id   AF-A0A3D5US35-F1
#
_cell.length_a   1.000
_cell.length_b   1.000
_cell.length_c   1.000
_cell.angle_alpha   90.00
_cell.angle_beta   90.00
_cell.angle_gamma   90.00
#
_symmetry.space_group_name_H-M   'P 1'
#
loop_
_entity.id
_entity.type
_entity.pdbx_description
1 polymer ?
#
loop_
_entity_poly.entity_id
_entity_poly.type
_entity_poly.pdbx_seq_one_letter_code
_entity_poly.pdbx_strand_id
1 'polypeptide(L)'
;AASLPAGDYRLAGELHGDVSKVAFAFALGTYRFTRYSGKTREWPRLVLPEDVDGEEVSRLVRAVFLARDLINTPASDMSPADLAAAAEDVASAHGASLTVIEGENLLSENYPMIHAVGRAAEIAPRLIDMRWG
;
A
#
# COMPACT_ATOMS: atom_id res chain seq x y z
N ALA A 1 -8.53 -5.69 -16.50
CA ALA A 1 -9.77 -5.53 -15.73
C ALA A 1 -10.51 -4.23 -16.06
N ALA A 2 -9.87 -3.05 -16.00
CA ALA A 2 -10.58 -1.75 -16.07
C ALA A 2 -11.53 -1.49 -17.27
N SER A 3 -11.26 -2.11 -18.43
CA SER A 3 -12.10 -1.99 -19.62
C SER A 3 -13.25 -3.01 -19.70
N LEU A 4 -13.28 -4.03 -18.84
CA LEU A 4 -14.32 -5.06 -18.86
C LEU A 4 -15.62 -4.55 -18.19
N PRO A 5 -16.81 -4.93 -18.70
CA PRO A 5 -18.07 -4.78 -17.98
C PRO A 5 -18.06 -5.47 -16.61
N ALA A 6 -19.00 -5.11 -15.74
CA ALA A 6 -19.25 -5.89 -14.53
C ALA A 6 -19.70 -7.31 -14.90
N GLY A 7 -19.26 -8.30 -14.14
CA GLY A 7 -19.58 -9.71 -14.38
C GLY A 7 -18.49 -10.66 -13.88
N ASP A 8 -18.77 -11.96 -14.00
CA ASP A 8 -17.87 -13.03 -13.60
C ASP A 8 -17.10 -13.54 -14.80
N TYR A 9 -15.79 -13.45 -14.72
CA TYR A 9 -14.85 -13.87 -15.75
C TYR A 9 -14.06 -15.07 -15.26
N ARG A 10 -13.70 -15.96 -16.18
CA ARG A 10 -12.73 -17.03 -15.93
C ARG A 10 -11.66 -16.98 -16.99
N LEU A 11 -10.46 -17.42 -16.64
CA LEU A 11 -9.44 -17.70 -17.65
C LEU A 11 -9.88 -18.91 -18.47
N ALA A 12 -9.62 -18.88 -19.78
CA ALA A 12 -10.02 -19.93 -20.72
C ALA A 12 -8.87 -20.24 -21.67
N GLY A 13 -8.78 -21.51 -22.08
CA GLY A 13 -7.68 -22.02 -22.91
C GLY A 13 -6.55 -22.62 -22.07
N GLU A 14 -5.51 -23.09 -22.75
CA GLU A 14 -4.28 -23.55 -22.10
C GLU A 14 -3.55 -22.35 -21.49
N LEU A 15 -3.31 -22.43 -20.19
CA LEU A 15 -2.57 -21.41 -19.45
C LEU A 15 -1.12 -21.84 -19.31
N HIS A 16 -0.21 -20.95 -19.66
CA HIS A 16 1.24 -21.20 -19.56
C HIS A 16 1.86 -20.27 -18.52
N GLY A 17 2.83 -20.79 -17.77
CA GLY A 17 3.53 -20.05 -16.74
C GLY A 17 2.74 -19.95 -15.44
N ASP A 18 3.10 -18.96 -14.62
CA ASP A 18 2.55 -18.77 -13.29
C ASP A 18 1.19 -18.04 -13.34
N VAL A 19 0.13 -18.81 -13.16
CA VAL A 19 -1.26 -18.35 -13.25
C VAL A 19 -1.62 -17.38 -12.11
N SER A 20 -0.93 -17.45 -10.97
CA SER A 20 -1.14 -16.53 -9.85
C SER A 20 -0.85 -15.08 -10.25
N LYS A 21 0.12 -14.85 -11.15
CA LYS A 21 0.45 -13.51 -11.69
C LYS A 21 -0.68 -12.93 -12.52
N VAL A 22 -1.46 -13.77 -13.21
CA VAL A 22 -2.62 -13.31 -13.99
C VAL A 22 -3.73 -12.88 -13.05
N ALA A 23 -4.02 -13.65 -12.00
CA ALA A 23 -4.99 -13.29 -10.98
C ALA A 23 -4.58 -11.98 -10.26
N PHE A 24 -3.31 -11.88 -9.88
CA PHE A 24 -2.73 -10.67 -9.30
C PHE A 24 -2.85 -9.46 -10.24
N ALA A 25 -2.44 -9.58 -11.50
CA ALA A 25 -2.51 -8.49 -12.48
C ALA A 25 -3.96 -8.07 -12.77
N PHE A 26 -4.89 -9.03 -12.82
CA PHE A 26 -6.31 -8.74 -12.99
C PHE A 26 -6.83 -7.90 -11.82
N ALA A 27 -6.56 -8.31 -10.58
CA ALA A 27 -6.94 -7.59 -9.38
C ALA A 27 -6.26 -6.22 -9.29
N LEU A 28 -4.98 -6.09 -9.66
CA LEU A 28 -4.30 -4.79 -9.72
C LEU A 28 -4.97 -3.80 -10.68
N GLY A 29 -5.61 -4.31 -11.74
CA GLY A 29 -6.36 -3.53 -12.71
C GLY A 29 -7.70 -3.01 -12.22
N THR A 30 -8.12 -3.35 -10.99
CA THR A 30 -9.29 -2.77 -10.31
C THR A 30 -8.94 -1.63 -9.37
N TYR A 31 -7.66 -1.25 -9.30
CA TYR A 31 -7.22 -0.12 -8.48
C TYR A 31 -7.86 1.18 -8.96
N ARG A 32 -8.36 1.98 -8.01
CA ARG A 32 -8.77 3.35 -8.25
C ARG A 32 -8.59 4.17 -6.99
N PHE A 33 -7.84 5.27 -7.11
CA PHE A 33 -7.74 6.25 -6.04
C PHE A 33 -8.99 7.13 -6.03
N THR A 34 -9.82 7.02 -4.98
CA THR A 34 -11.09 7.75 -4.87
C THR A 34 -11.17 8.65 -3.64
N ARG A 35 -10.06 8.91 -2.96
CA ARG A 35 -10.01 9.71 -1.71
C ARG A 35 -10.55 11.14 -1.88
N TYR A 36 -10.27 11.79 -3.01
CA TYR A 36 -10.65 13.19 -3.27
C TYR A 36 -11.81 13.36 -4.24
N SER A 37 -11.89 12.47 -5.22
CA SER A 37 -12.92 12.49 -6.25
C SER A 37 -12.98 11.13 -6.92
N GLY A 38 -14.18 10.73 -7.32
CA GLY A 38 -14.40 9.45 -7.98
C GLY A 38 -15.80 8.95 -7.71
N LYS A 39 -16.26 8.06 -8.60
CA LYS A 39 -17.48 7.30 -8.39
C LYS A 39 -17.10 5.86 -8.10
N THR A 40 -17.82 5.22 -7.19
CA THR A 40 -17.76 3.78 -7.06
C THR A 40 -18.20 3.15 -8.38
N ARG A 41 -17.54 2.06 -8.75
CA ARG A 41 -17.89 1.26 -9.92
C ARG A 41 -17.89 -0.20 -9.48
N GLU A 42 -18.83 -0.95 -10.03
CA GLU A 42 -18.81 -2.39 -9.94
C GLU A 42 -17.71 -2.96 -10.84
N TRP A 43 -16.75 -3.67 -10.23
CA TRP A 43 -15.61 -4.25 -10.92
C TRP A 43 -15.93 -5.66 -11.44
N PRO A 44 -15.33 -6.08 -12.57
CA PRO A 44 -15.39 -7.46 -12.99
C PRO A 44 -14.72 -8.35 -11.93
N ARG A 45 -15.28 -9.54 -11.70
CA ARG A 45 -14.72 -10.55 -10.79
C ARG A 45 -14.04 -11.64 -11.59
N LEU A 46 -12.97 -12.21 -11.04
CA LEU A 46 -12.25 -13.32 -11.63
C LEU A 46 -12.51 -14.58 -10.80
N VAL A 47 -12.99 -15.64 -11.45
CA VAL A 47 -12.98 -16.99 -10.88
C VAL A 47 -11.52 -17.41 -10.72
N LEU A 48 -11.11 -17.64 -9.48
CA LEU A 48 -9.75 -18.07 -9.17
C LEU A 48 -9.52 -19.47 -9.76
N PRO A 49 -8.41 -19.68 -10.50
CA PRO A 49 -7.98 -21.01 -10.90
C PRO A 49 -7.66 -21.89 -9.68
N GLU A 50 -7.87 -23.20 -9.79
CA GLU A 50 -7.81 -24.15 -8.66
C GLU A 50 -6.47 -24.11 -7.90
N ASP A 51 -5.35 -23.91 -8.61
CA ASP A 51 -4.00 -23.90 -8.04
C ASP A 51 -3.54 -22.52 -7.52
N VAL A 52 -4.42 -21.52 -7.48
CA VAL A 52 -4.06 -20.16 -7.03
C VAL A 52 -4.53 -19.91 -5.61
N ASP A 53 -3.58 -19.61 -4.72
CA ASP A 53 -3.88 -19.08 -3.38
C ASP A 53 -4.45 -17.65 -3.49
N GLY A 54 -5.78 -17.55 -3.42
CA GLY A 54 -6.48 -16.28 -3.44
C GLY A 54 -6.16 -15.35 -2.27
N GLU A 55 -5.82 -15.90 -1.10
CA GLU A 55 -5.45 -15.11 0.07
C GLU A 55 -4.06 -14.51 -0.08
N GLU A 56 -3.10 -15.26 -0.64
CA GLU A 56 -1.79 -14.72 -0.99
C GLU A 56 -1.90 -13.58 -2.00
N VAL A 57 -2.62 -13.81 -3.11
CA VAL A 57 -2.88 -12.78 -4.11
C VAL A 57 -3.52 -11.55 -3.47
N SER A 58 -4.50 -11.75 -2.59
CA SER A 58 -5.20 -10.66 -1.92
C SER A 58 -4.29 -9.85 -0.99
N ARG A 59 -3.38 -10.51 -0.23
CA ARG A 59 -2.38 -9.81 0.59
C ARG A 59 -1.47 -8.93 -0.27
N LEU A 60 -0.97 -9.46 -1.39
CA LEU A 60 -0.10 -8.71 -2.30
C LEU A 60 -0.84 -7.52 -2.95
N VAL A 61 -2.08 -7.72 -3.38
CA VAL A 61 -2.90 -6.64 -3.97
C VAL A 61 -3.14 -5.52 -2.96
N ARG A 62 -3.51 -5.86 -1.72
CA ARG A 62 -3.71 -4.88 -0.65
C ARG A 62 -2.44 -4.09 -0.35
N ALA A 63 -1.28 -4.75 -0.31
CA ALA A 63 0.00 -4.08 -0.10
C ALA A 63 0.33 -3.08 -1.23
N VAL A 64 0.11 -3.47 -2.50
CA VAL A 64 0.30 -2.56 -3.64
C VAL A 64 -0.70 -1.40 -3.62
N PHE A 65 -1.95 -1.66 -3.23
CA PHE A 65 -2.98 -0.62 -3.15
C PHE A 65 -2.64 0.40 -2.08
N LEU A 66 -2.22 -0.05 -0.90
CA LEU A 66 -1.73 0.84 0.16
C LEU A 66 -0.59 1.73 -0.35
N ALA A 67 0.45 1.15 -0.97
CA ALA A 67 1.56 1.92 -1.52
C ALA A 67 1.09 2.96 -2.55
N ARG A 68 0.18 2.58 -3.46
CA ARG A 68 -0.39 3.51 -4.44
C ARG A 68 -1.23 4.61 -3.78
N ASP A 69 -1.99 4.29 -2.74
CA ASP A 69 -2.80 5.27 -2.01
C ASP A 69 -1.92 6.28 -1.28
N LEU A 70 -0.85 5.84 -0.62
CA LEU A 70 0.12 6.71 0.02
C LEU A 70 0.81 7.64 -1.00
N ILE A 71 1.24 7.09 -2.15
CA ILE A 71 1.90 7.87 -3.21
C ILE A 71 0.93 8.85 -3.89
N ASN A 72 -0.32 8.44 -4.13
CA ASN A 72 -1.32 9.28 -4.80
C ASN A 72 -1.92 10.35 -3.88
N THR A 73 -1.72 10.23 -2.56
CA THR A 73 -2.12 11.26 -1.61
C THR A 73 -1.16 12.46 -1.76
N PRO A 74 -1.66 13.67 -2.09
CA PRO A 74 -0.82 14.87 -2.21
C PRO A 74 -0.01 15.15 -0.95
N ALA A 75 1.15 15.78 -1.10
CA ALA A 75 2.06 16.07 0.01
C ALA A 75 1.43 16.96 1.11
N SER A 76 0.39 17.75 0.80
CA SER A 76 -0.38 18.50 1.80
C SER A 76 -1.13 17.61 2.79
N ASP A 77 -1.42 16.37 2.39
CA ASP A 77 -2.26 15.41 3.12
C ASP A 77 -1.50 14.09 3.40
N MET A 78 -0.20 14.08 3.10
CA MET A 78 0.72 12.97 3.33
C MET A 78 2.04 13.52 3.87
N SER A 79 1.95 14.10 5.06
CA SER A 79 3.10 14.63 5.80
C SER A 79 3.94 13.50 6.41
N PRO A 80 5.12 13.80 7.00
CA PRO A 80 5.84 12.82 7.80
C PRO A 80 5.03 12.22 8.96
N ALA A 81 4.01 12.93 9.46
CA ALA A 81 3.13 12.42 10.52
C ALA A 81 2.16 11.39 9.96
N ASP A 82 1.56 11.70 8.81
CA ASP A 82 0.58 10.83 8.15
C ASP A 82 1.24 9.53 7.68
N LEU A 83 2.47 9.61 7.17
CA LEU A 83 3.23 8.42 6.79
C LEU A 83 3.59 7.55 7.99
N ALA A 84 3.93 8.17 9.14
CA ALA A 84 4.20 7.45 10.38
C ALA A 84 2.93 6.74 10.90
N ALA A 85 1.77 7.40 10.85
CA ALA A 85 0.49 6.80 11.20
C ALA A 85 0.14 5.61 10.29
N ALA A 86 0.35 5.73 8.97
CA ALA A 86 0.14 4.62 8.04
C ALA A 86 1.08 3.43 8.35
N ALA A 87 2.32 3.69 8.78
CA ALA A 87 3.23 2.64 9.22
C ALA A 87 2.77 2.00 10.54
N GLU A 88 2.21 2.77 11.47
CA GLU A 88 1.61 2.27 12.71
C GLU A 88 0.42 1.35 12.45
N ASP A 89 -0.46 1.71 11.52
CA ASP A 89 -1.58 0.86 11.10
C ASP A 89 -1.09 -0.49 10.56
N VAL A 90 -0.05 -0.49 9.72
CA VAL A 90 0.57 -1.71 9.19
C VAL A 90 1.20 -2.53 10.31
N ALA A 91 1.94 -1.90 11.22
CA ALA A 91 2.61 -2.61 12.31
C ALA A 91 1.58 -3.27 13.24
N SER A 92 0.54 -2.53 13.64
CA SER A 92 -0.54 -2.99 14.49
C SER A 92 -1.31 -4.15 13.85
N ALA A 93 -1.69 -4.03 12.57
CA ALA A 93 -2.43 -5.05 11.85
C ALA A 93 -1.67 -6.39 11.71
N HIS A 94 -0.34 -6.36 11.78
CA HIS A 94 0.51 -7.51 11.53
C HIS A 94 1.41 -7.93 12.69
N GLY A 95 1.25 -7.30 13.86
CA GLY A 95 2.03 -7.63 15.06
C GLY A 95 3.52 -7.27 14.96
N ALA A 96 3.88 -6.27 14.15
CA ALA A 96 5.23 -5.75 14.09
C ALA A 96 5.48 -4.76 15.22
N SER A 97 6.74 -4.66 15.66
CA SER A 97 7.17 -3.56 16.51
C SER A 97 7.48 -2.32 15.67
N LEU A 98 7.13 -1.13 16.18
CA LEU A 98 7.38 0.15 15.53
C LEU A 98 8.01 1.12 16.53
N THR A 99 9.05 1.84 16.09
CA THR A 99 9.60 3.00 16.78
C THR A 99 9.60 4.19 15.85
N VAL A 100 9.14 5.34 16.33
CA VAL A 100 9.17 6.60 15.59
C VAL A 100 10.00 7.59 16.38
N ILE A 101 11.07 8.08 15.77
CA ILE A 101 11.94 9.11 16.35
C ILE A 101 11.66 10.42 15.64
N GLU A 102 11.23 11.45 16.36
CA GLU A 102 10.76 12.70 15.78
C GLU A 102 11.52 13.94 16.26
N GLY A 103 11.60 14.94 15.38
CA GLY A 103 12.12 16.27 15.72
C GLY A 103 13.50 16.23 16.36
N GLU A 104 13.66 16.94 17.48
CA GLU A 104 14.95 17.03 18.20
C GLU A 104 15.45 15.68 18.73
N ASN A 105 14.57 14.69 18.94
CA ASN A 105 14.99 13.34 19.35
C ASN A 105 15.88 12.67 18.29
N LEU A 106 15.76 13.09 17.02
CA LEU A 106 16.68 12.65 15.96
C LEU A 106 18.13 13.05 16.25
N LEU A 107 18.37 14.17 16.92
CA LEU A 107 19.74 14.56 17.31
C LEU A 107 20.25 13.70 18.45
N SER A 108 19.42 13.43 19.45
CA SER A 108 19.74 12.56 20.58
C SER A 108 20.08 11.13 20.15
N GLU A 109 19.36 10.61 19.15
CA GLU A 109 19.55 9.26 18.59
C GLU A 109 20.58 9.21 17.44
N ASN A 110 21.35 10.28 17.22
CA ASN A 110 22.42 10.36 16.21
C ASN A 110 21.94 10.22 14.74
N TYR A 111 20.80 10.82 14.41
CA TYR A 111 20.27 11.01 13.06
C TYR A 111 20.29 12.49 12.60
N PRO A 112 21.43 13.20 12.67
CA PRO A 112 21.48 14.64 12.41
C PRO A 112 21.15 15.04 10.98
N MET A 113 21.37 14.15 10.00
CA MET A 113 21.07 14.44 8.60
C MET A 113 19.57 14.44 8.30
N ILE A 114 18.79 13.60 8.97
CA ILE A 114 17.32 13.58 8.84
C ILE A 114 16.74 14.86 9.42
N HIS A 115 17.22 15.25 10.62
CA HIS A 115 16.83 16.51 11.26
C HIS A 115 17.20 17.71 10.39
N ALA A 116 18.45 17.80 9.93
CA ALA A 116 18.94 18.95 9.18
C ALA A 116 18.14 19.23 7.91
N VAL A 117 17.68 18.19 7.20
CA VAL A 117 16.88 18.32 5.98
C VAL A 117 15.45 18.77 6.31
N GLY A 118 14.82 18.18 7.32
CA GLY A 118 13.39 18.40 7.58
C GLY A 118 13.05 19.52 8.58
N ARG A 119 14.02 20.04 9.33
CA ARG A 119 13.77 21.01 10.43
C ARG A 119 13.08 22.32 10.04
N ALA A 120 13.05 22.65 8.75
CA ALA A 120 12.42 23.87 8.25
C ALA A 120 10.93 23.71 7.93
N ALA A 121 10.39 22.49 7.94
CA ALA A 121 8.98 22.22 7.68
C ALA A 121 8.13 22.47 8.94
N GLU A 122 6.84 22.78 8.75
CA GLU A 122 5.87 22.94 9.85
C GLU A 122 5.67 21.62 10.62
N ILE A 123 5.65 20.50 9.90
CA ILE A 123 5.59 19.16 10.48
C ILE A 123 7.01 18.64 10.67
N ALA A 124 7.37 18.32 11.92
CA ALA A 124 8.69 17.85 12.28
C ALA A 124 9.11 16.58 11.50
N PRO A 125 10.39 16.45 11.11
CA PRO A 125 10.91 15.24 10.48
C PRO A 125 10.84 14.04 11.43
N ARG A 126 10.72 12.84 10.85
CA ARG A 126 10.66 11.58 11.60
C ARG A 126 11.49 10.49 10.94
N LEU A 127 12.04 9.59 11.74
CA LEU A 127 12.53 8.29 11.32
C LEU A 127 11.54 7.23 11.80
N ILE A 128 11.15 6.34 10.89
CA ILE A 128 10.27 5.21 11.16
C ILE A 128 11.12 3.93 11.11
N ASP A 129 11.16 3.18 12.20
CA ASP A 129 11.87 1.90 12.32
C ASP A 129 10.86 0.80 12.67
N MET A 130 10.63 -0.13 11.74
CA MET A 130 9.66 -1.21 11.87
C MET A 130 10.37 -2.56 11.82
N ARG A 131 10.09 -3.45 12.77
CA ARG A 131 10.72 -4.77 12.86
C ARG A 131 9.71 -5.89 13.04
N TRP A 132 10.00 -7.00 12.36
CA TRP A 132 9.29 -8.27 12.43
C TRP A 132 10.23 -9.34 12.99
N GLY A 133 9.70 -10.24 13.81
CA GLY A 133 10.45 -11.32 14.46
C GLY A 133 10.05 -11.52 15.90
#